data_AF-L8GBV7-F1
#
_entry.id   AF-L8GBV7-F1
#
_cell.length_a   1.000
_cell.length_b   1.000
_cell.length_c   1.000
_cell.angle_alpha   90.00
_cell.angle_beta   90.00
_cell.angle_gamma   90.00
#
_symmetry.space_group_name_H-M   'P 1'
#
loop_
_entity.id
_entity.type
_entity.pdbx_description
1 polymer ?
#
loop_
_entity_poly.entity_id
_entity_poly.type
_entity_poly.pdbx_seq_one_letter_code
_entity_poly.pdbx_strand_id
1 'polypeptide(L)'
;MRINIQSLLLLASLASSALGCNGDARLCGRKYSNVTQIGAHNSAFVGELPTQNQGLEVEGQLDMGIRFLQAQTHNLFGLGEMYMCHTSCFLLNTGPLVKYLERINKWMVAHPNEVVTLLLTNQDNADVSIFGKAMINSGLAKLAYTPPKKLASNEWPTLQEMINSNKRLVMFLDYHADTAKVPYILDEFAYCFETPFSQTDPKFPQCSVDRPPNASSAGRFSIINHVLDFALTPGKDGVLVPDILEAEKTNSVASIMAQVGLCQEAHGATPNFILVDYAERGEVIKAQNMMNHLV
;
A
#
# COMPACT_ATOMS: atom_id res chain seq x y z
N MET A 1 -46.51 12.68 41.20
CA MET A 1 -45.34 13.35 40.57
C MET A 1 -44.70 12.36 39.61
N ARG A 2 -45.04 12.40 38.32
CA ARG A 2 -44.48 11.51 37.28
C ARG A 2 -43.47 12.32 36.50
N ILE A 3 -42.19 12.02 36.66
CA ILE A 3 -41.11 12.64 35.89
C ILE A 3 -40.98 11.86 34.58
N ASN A 4 -41.12 12.60 33.49
CA ASN A 4 -41.11 12.13 32.12
C ASN A 4 -39.65 11.89 31.70
N ILE A 5 -39.23 10.63 31.53
CA ILE A 5 -37.89 10.27 31.02
C ILE A 5 -37.97 10.19 29.50
N GLN A 6 -38.17 11.35 28.87
CA GLN A 6 -37.82 11.58 27.48
C GLN A 6 -36.96 12.84 27.48
N SER A 7 -35.81 12.78 26.81
CA SER A 7 -34.77 13.82 26.76
C SER A 7 -33.65 13.61 27.77
N LEU A 8 -32.79 12.63 27.52
CA LEU A 8 -31.37 12.76 27.85
C LEU A 8 -30.59 11.86 26.89
N LEU A 9 -29.46 12.35 26.40
CA LEU A 9 -28.51 11.74 25.44
C LEU A 9 -28.68 12.15 23.96
N LEU A 10 -28.86 13.46 23.72
CA LEU A 10 -28.09 14.12 22.66
C LEU A 10 -26.86 14.72 23.34
N LEU A 11 -25.68 14.17 23.05
CA LEU A 11 -24.34 14.77 23.05
C LEU A 11 -23.29 13.64 23.14
N ALA A 12 -23.23 12.80 22.11
CA ALA A 12 -22.05 11.99 21.86
C ALA A 12 -21.06 12.84 21.04
N SER A 13 -20.07 13.38 21.75
CA SER A 13 -18.73 13.77 21.29
C SER A 13 -18.61 14.54 19.96
N LEU A 14 -18.73 15.87 20.02
CA LEU A 14 -18.03 16.79 19.11
C LEU A 14 -16.56 16.98 19.53
N ALA A 15 -15.85 15.87 19.74
CA ALA A 15 -14.40 15.89 19.98
C ALA A 15 -13.70 15.26 18.77
N SER A 16 -13.59 16.03 17.69
CA SER A 16 -12.57 15.77 16.67
C SER A 16 -12.15 17.09 16.05
N SER A 17 -11.67 18.02 16.89
CA SER A 17 -10.83 19.10 16.40
C SER A 17 -9.56 18.48 15.80
N ALA A 18 -9.54 18.39 14.47
CA ALA A 18 -8.39 18.13 13.61
C ALA A 18 -7.65 16.79 13.81
N LEU A 19 -8.29 15.65 13.49
CA LEU A 19 -7.51 14.51 12.99
C LEU A 19 -6.85 14.97 11.70
N GLY A 20 -5.53 15.16 11.71
CA GLY A 20 -4.76 15.53 10.53
C GLY A 20 -4.96 14.54 9.38
N CYS A 21 -4.51 14.90 8.19
CA CYS A 21 -4.61 14.03 7.02
C CYS A 21 -3.54 12.96 7.15
N ASN A 22 -3.93 11.69 7.11
CA ASN A 22 -3.03 10.58 7.46
C ASN A 22 -2.37 10.76 8.84
N GLY A 23 -3.14 11.24 9.82
CA GLY A 23 -2.69 11.41 11.21
C GLY A 23 -1.95 12.71 11.52
N ASP A 24 -1.57 13.53 10.54
CA ASP A 24 -0.82 14.79 10.77
C ASP A 24 -1.34 15.97 9.93
N ALA A 25 -1.65 17.09 10.58
CA ALA A 25 -2.21 18.27 9.91
C ALA A 25 -1.25 18.90 8.89
N ARG A 26 0.07 18.73 9.07
CA ARG A 26 1.10 19.21 8.14
C ARG A 26 1.08 18.48 6.79
N LEU A 27 0.44 17.31 6.72
CA LEU A 27 0.26 16.56 5.47
C LEU A 27 -0.94 17.05 4.67
N CYS A 28 -1.93 17.72 5.28
CA CYS A 28 -3.18 18.08 4.61
C CYS A 28 -3.00 18.94 3.36
N GLY A 29 -2.10 19.92 3.40
CA GLY A 29 -1.80 20.79 2.25
C GLY A 29 -0.82 20.18 1.24
N ARG A 30 -0.28 18.97 1.50
CA ARG A 30 0.64 18.31 0.58
C ARG A 30 -0.12 17.58 -0.50
N LYS A 31 0.39 17.66 -1.73
CA LYS A 31 -0.04 16.81 -2.84
C LYS A 31 0.20 15.36 -2.47
N TYR A 32 -0.70 14.46 -2.85
CA TYR A 32 -0.53 13.02 -2.70
C TYR A 32 0.83 12.54 -3.24
N SER A 33 1.25 13.12 -4.37
CA SER A 33 2.54 12.86 -5.01
C SER A 33 3.78 13.34 -4.24
N ASN A 34 3.60 14.11 -3.17
CA ASN A 34 4.66 14.67 -2.33
C ASN A 34 4.49 14.23 -0.86
N VAL A 35 4.05 12.99 -0.68
CA VAL A 35 3.97 12.31 0.61
C VAL A 35 4.64 10.95 0.46
N THR A 36 5.60 10.66 1.32
CA THR A 36 6.24 9.36 1.40
C THR A 36 5.42 8.44 2.29
N GLN A 37 5.20 7.20 1.86
CA GLN A 37 4.44 6.20 2.59
C GLN A 37 5.26 4.92 2.72
N ILE A 38 5.40 4.41 3.94
CA ILE A 38 5.75 3.01 4.13
C ILE A 38 4.55 2.18 3.70
N GLY A 39 4.82 1.11 2.97
CA GLY A 39 3.84 0.13 2.58
C GLY A 39 4.11 -1.25 3.15
N ALA A 40 3.02 -1.97 3.39
CA ALA A 40 3.08 -3.38 3.74
C ALA A 40 3.13 -4.21 2.45
N HIS A 41 4.28 -4.83 2.20
CA HIS A 41 4.45 -5.81 1.14
C HIS A 41 3.58 -7.01 1.43
N ASN A 42 2.84 -7.50 0.42
CA ASN A 42 2.06 -8.71 0.57
C ASN A 42 1.09 -8.68 1.77
N SER A 43 0.52 -7.51 2.02
CA SER A 43 -0.32 -7.10 3.16
C SER A 43 -1.44 -8.07 3.58
N ALA A 44 -1.91 -8.95 2.69
CA ALA A 44 -2.96 -9.92 2.98
C ALA A 44 -2.45 -11.27 3.54
N PHE A 45 -1.13 -11.47 3.62
CA PHE A 45 -0.52 -12.75 4.01
C PHE A 45 0.09 -12.64 5.40
N VAL A 46 -0.73 -13.00 6.41
CA VAL A 46 -0.48 -12.71 7.83
C VAL A 46 -0.20 -13.96 8.64
N GLY A 47 0.91 -13.97 9.39
CA GLY A 47 1.37 -15.14 10.14
C GLY A 47 2.89 -15.17 10.28
N GLU A 48 3.42 -16.28 10.76
CA GLU A 48 4.85 -16.45 11.08
C GLU A 48 5.49 -17.61 10.28
N LEU A 49 4.76 -18.22 9.34
CA LEU A 49 5.33 -19.25 8.48
C LEU A 49 6.07 -18.59 7.31
N PRO A 50 6.96 -19.32 6.62
CA PRO A 50 7.79 -18.75 5.56
C PRO A 50 7.03 -18.18 4.34
N THR A 51 5.71 -18.34 4.29
CA THR A 51 4.84 -17.83 3.21
C THR A 51 4.07 -16.56 3.59
N GLN A 52 4.26 -16.04 4.81
CA GLN A 52 3.64 -14.79 5.26
C GLN A 52 4.63 -13.64 5.32
N ASN A 53 4.09 -12.44 5.16
CA ASN A 53 4.85 -11.21 5.01
C ASN A 53 4.55 -10.19 6.11
N GLN A 54 3.48 -10.36 6.90
CA GLN A 54 3.10 -9.41 7.94
C GLN A 54 2.68 -10.15 9.22
N GLY A 55 2.95 -9.58 10.39
CA GLY A 55 2.45 -10.11 11.66
C GLY A 55 1.08 -9.53 12.05
N LEU A 56 0.70 -8.39 11.45
CA LEU A 56 -0.59 -7.76 11.66
C LEU A 56 -1.55 -7.98 10.50
N GLU A 57 -2.80 -8.18 10.86
CA GLU A 57 -3.94 -8.07 9.96
C GLU A 57 -4.06 -6.66 9.34
N VAL A 58 -4.71 -6.54 8.18
CA VAL A 58 -4.75 -5.29 7.40
C VAL A 58 -5.25 -4.07 8.19
N GLU A 59 -6.24 -4.25 9.07
CA GLU A 59 -6.69 -3.17 9.96
C GLU A 59 -5.59 -2.73 10.93
N GLY A 60 -4.81 -3.68 11.47
CA GLY A 60 -3.67 -3.37 12.35
C GLY A 60 -2.55 -2.66 11.61
N GLN A 61 -2.26 -3.04 10.36
CA GLN A 61 -1.32 -2.32 9.50
C GLN A 61 -1.77 -0.87 9.26
N LEU A 62 -3.05 -0.67 8.97
CA LEU A 62 -3.62 0.67 8.80
C LEU A 62 -3.64 1.45 10.14
N ASP A 63 -3.96 0.83 11.26
CA ASP A 63 -3.99 1.47 12.58
C ASP A 63 -2.59 1.96 13.01
N MET A 64 -1.52 1.25 12.66
CA MET A 64 -0.15 1.68 12.96
C MET A 64 0.36 2.80 12.04
N GLY A 65 -0.35 3.14 10.97
CA GLY A 65 0.00 4.27 10.09
C GLY A 65 0.47 3.88 8.68
N ILE A 66 0.40 2.60 8.29
CA ILE A 66 0.64 2.19 6.91
C ILE A 66 -0.47 2.76 6.03
N ARG A 67 -0.10 3.38 4.91
CA ARG A 67 -1.07 3.92 3.94
C ARG A 67 -0.87 3.39 2.53
N PHE A 68 0.17 2.58 2.31
CA PHE A 68 0.35 1.83 1.08
C PHE A 68 0.21 0.32 1.34
N LEU A 69 -0.77 -0.32 0.72
CA LEU A 69 -0.97 -1.76 0.80
C LEU A 69 -0.61 -2.36 -0.55
N GLN A 70 0.30 -3.32 -0.59
CA GLN A 70 0.57 -4.11 -1.78
C GLN A 70 0.19 -5.56 -1.49
N ALA A 71 -0.44 -6.26 -2.43
CA ALA A 71 -0.72 -7.69 -2.28
C ALA A 71 -0.82 -8.41 -3.61
N GLN A 72 -0.56 -9.72 -3.58
CA GLN A 72 -0.72 -10.59 -4.75
C GLN A 72 -2.16 -11.10 -4.88
N THR A 73 -2.61 -11.20 -6.13
CA THR A 73 -3.88 -11.85 -6.43
C THR A 73 -3.75 -12.85 -7.57
N HIS A 74 -4.54 -13.92 -7.49
CA HIS A 74 -4.61 -14.95 -8.52
C HIS A 74 -6.06 -15.29 -8.85
N ASN A 75 -6.30 -15.64 -10.11
CA ASN A 75 -7.57 -16.19 -10.59
C ASN A 75 -7.51 -17.71 -10.45
N LEU A 76 -8.12 -18.23 -9.38
CA LEU A 76 -8.13 -19.66 -9.09
C LEU A 76 -8.83 -20.43 -10.24
N PHE A 77 -8.05 -21.00 -11.15
CA PHE A 77 -8.52 -21.79 -12.31
C PHE A 77 -9.53 -21.10 -13.24
N GLY A 78 -9.54 -19.76 -13.30
CA GLY A 78 -10.51 -19.07 -14.16
C GLY A 78 -11.95 -19.08 -13.61
N LEU A 79 -12.14 -19.30 -12.30
CA LEU A 79 -13.46 -19.31 -11.63
C LEU A 79 -14.21 -17.96 -11.70
N GLY A 80 -13.65 -16.94 -12.35
CA GLY A 80 -14.29 -15.65 -12.59
C GLY A 80 -14.19 -14.67 -11.43
N GLU A 81 -13.34 -14.98 -10.43
CA GLU A 81 -13.08 -14.16 -9.25
C GLU A 81 -11.59 -14.21 -8.89
N MET A 82 -11.08 -13.12 -8.32
CA MET A 82 -9.72 -13.05 -7.81
C MET A 82 -9.65 -13.49 -6.35
N TYR A 83 -8.55 -14.13 -5.99
CA TYR A 83 -8.23 -14.61 -4.65
C TYR A 83 -6.92 -14.01 -4.17
N MET A 84 -6.82 -13.80 -2.86
CA MET A 84 -5.58 -13.42 -2.20
C MET A 84 -4.69 -14.64 -2.09
N CYS A 85 -3.75 -14.79 -3.02
CA CYS A 85 -2.85 -15.94 -3.06
C CYS A 85 -1.39 -15.47 -3.17
N HIS A 86 -0.49 -16.11 -2.42
CA HIS A 86 0.94 -15.79 -2.43
C HIS A 86 1.67 -16.74 -3.39
N THR A 87 2.22 -16.24 -4.50
CA THR A 87 2.85 -17.01 -5.60
C THR A 87 1.89 -17.93 -6.36
N SER A 88 1.07 -18.70 -5.66
CA SER A 88 -0.04 -19.50 -6.21
C SER A 88 -1.03 -19.82 -5.10
N CYS A 89 -2.29 -20.10 -5.45
CA CYS A 89 -3.31 -20.47 -4.47
C CYS A 89 -3.08 -21.84 -3.82
N PHE A 90 -2.14 -22.65 -4.32
CA PHE A 90 -1.73 -23.89 -3.65
C PHE A 90 -0.75 -23.63 -2.51
N LEU A 91 0.11 -22.61 -2.64
CA LEU A 91 1.10 -22.28 -1.63
C LEU A 91 0.44 -21.59 -0.42
N LEU A 92 -0.36 -20.56 -0.70
CA LEU A 92 -1.15 -19.87 0.30
C LEU A 92 -2.35 -19.23 -0.37
N ASN A 93 -3.53 -19.43 0.18
CA ASN A 93 -4.78 -18.80 -0.22
C ASN A 93 -5.49 -18.29 1.04
N THR A 94 -5.61 -16.98 1.20
CA THR A 94 -6.27 -16.36 2.34
C THR A 94 -7.71 -15.97 2.05
N GLY A 95 -8.24 -16.37 0.89
CA GLY A 95 -9.64 -16.25 0.51
C GLY A 95 -9.89 -15.27 -0.65
N PRO A 96 -11.17 -15.00 -0.95
CA PRO A 96 -11.55 -14.13 -2.06
C PRO A 96 -11.07 -12.69 -1.89
N LEU A 97 -10.60 -12.04 -2.97
CA LEU A 97 -10.17 -10.64 -2.98
C LEU A 97 -11.21 -9.70 -2.38
N VAL A 98 -12.50 -9.92 -2.67
CA VAL A 98 -13.58 -9.07 -2.15
C VAL A 98 -13.59 -9.01 -0.62
N LYS A 99 -13.21 -10.08 0.09
CA LYS A 99 -13.15 -10.10 1.56
C LYS A 99 -12.01 -9.26 2.10
N TYR A 100 -10.87 -9.26 1.42
CA TYR A 100 -9.76 -8.35 1.74
C TYR A 100 -10.17 -6.88 1.54
N LEU A 101 -10.80 -6.56 0.40
CA LEU A 101 -11.26 -5.21 0.10
C LEU A 101 -12.38 -4.73 1.03
N GLU A 102 -13.29 -5.61 1.47
CA GLU A 102 -14.34 -5.27 2.45
C GLU A 102 -13.74 -4.78 3.77
N ARG A 103 -12.63 -5.39 4.22
CA ARG A 103 -11.91 -5.01 5.45
C ARG A 103 -11.30 -3.62 5.32
N ILE A 104 -10.60 -3.35 4.21
CA ILE A 104 -10.06 -2.02 3.90
C ILE A 104 -11.19 -0.99 3.86
N ASN A 105 -12.29 -1.29 3.17
CA ASN A 105 -13.43 -0.36 3.06
C ASN A 105 -14.03 -0.05 4.43
N LYS A 106 -14.26 -1.08 5.26
CA LYS A 106 -14.77 -0.91 6.63
C LYS A 106 -13.85 -0.01 7.44
N TRP A 107 -12.54 -0.24 7.39
CA TRP A 107 -11.57 0.58 8.10
C TRP A 107 -11.57 2.03 7.58
N MET A 108 -11.51 2.23 6.26
CA MET A 108 -11.52 3.56 5.68
C MET A 108 -12.80 4.32 6.03
N VAL A 109 -13.98 3.70 5.97
CA VAL A 109 -15.25 4.33 6.35
C VAL A 109 -15.24 4.81 7.81
N ALA A 110 -14.60 4.05 8.71
CA ALA A 110 -14.42 4.45 10.11
C ALA A 110 -13.38 5.58 10.31
N HIS A 111 -12.47 5.77 9.35
CA HIS A 111 -11.40 6.76 9.40
C HIS A 111 -11.46 7.73 8.21
N PRO A 112 -12.32 8.76 8.25
CA PRO A 112 -12.61 9.61 7.10
C PRO A 112 -11.46 10.51 6.65
N ASN A 113 -10.46 10.77 7.51
CA ASN A 113 -9.33 11.65 7.22
C ASN A 113 -8.10 10.92 6.65
N GLU A 114 -8.32 9.70 6.16
CA GLU A 114 -7.27 8.80 5.70
C GLU A 114 -7.34 8.61 4.18
N VAL A 115 -6.20 8.82 3.53
CA VAL A 115 -5.92 8.53 2.13
C VAL A 115 -5.04 7.29 2.05
N VAL A 116 -5.54 6.25 1.41
CA VAL A 116 -4.89 4.94 1.27
C VAL A 116 -4.52 4.70 -0.20
N THR A 117 -3.42 4.00 -0.42
CA THR A 117 -2.98 3.50 -1.71
C THR A 117 -3.01 1.98 -1.68
N LEU A 118 -3.59 1.37 -2.71
CA LEU A 118 -3.65 -0.07 -2.88
C LEU A 118 -3.01 -0.46 -4.21
N LEU A 119 -2.07 -1.38 -4.19
CA LEU A 119 -1.50 -2.03 -5.37
C LEU A 119 -1.80 -3.53 -5.32
N LEU A 120 -2.41 -4.05 -6.38
CA LEU A 120 -2.63 -5.48 -6.55
C LEU A 120 -1.84 -6.00 -7.74
N THR A 121 -1.35 -7.25 -7.66
CA THR A 121 -0.76 -7.93 -8.81
C THR A 121 -1.80 -8.70 -9.63
N ASN A 122 -1.56 -8.84 -10.93
CA ASN A 122 -2.41 -9.50 -11.90
C ASN A 122 -1.60 -10.40 -12.85
N GLN A 123 -0.80 -11.29 -12.28
CA GLN A 123 0.10 -12.18 -13.02
C GLN A 123 -0.64 -13.21 -13.90
N ASP A 124 -1.91 -13.49 -13.59
CA ASP A 124 -2.75 -14.42 -14.35
C ASP A 124 -3.45 -13.75 -15.56
N ASN A 125 -3.13 -12.48 -15.85
CA ASN A 125 -3.71 -11.69 -16.93
C ASN A 125 -5.25 -11.64 -16.88
N ALA A 126 -5.82 -11.60 -15.68
CA ALA A 126 -7.25 -11.52 -15.49
C ALA A 126 -7.77 -10.17 -16.03
N ASP A 127 -8.96 -10.18 -16.63
CA ASP A 127 -9.59 -8.95 -17.11
C ASP A 127 -9.88 -8.01 -15.94
N VAL A 128 -9.50 -6.73 -16.08
CA VAL A 128 -9.64 -5.71 -15.03
C VAL A 128 -11.08 -5.56 -14.52
N SER A 129 -12.10 -5.93 -15.30
CA SER A 129 -13.51 -5.91 -14.85
C SER A 129 -13.77 -6.85 -13.67
N ILE A 130 -12.99 -7.93 -13.49
CA ILE A 130 -13.08 -8.82 -12.33
C ILE A 130 -12.67 -8.07 -11.06
N PHE A 131 -11.57 -7.30 -11.13
CA PHE A 131 -11.15 -6.41 -10.04
C PHE A 131 -12.16 -5.29 -9.81
N GLY A 132 -12.67 -4.67 -10.87
CA GLY A 132 -13.71 -3.64 -10.78
C GLY A 132 -14.98 -4.14 -10.09
N LYS A 133 -15.41 -5.38 -10.38
CA LYS A 133 -16.54 -6.03 -9.71
C LYS A 133 -16.25 -6.24 -8.22
N ALA A 134 -15.05 -6.71 -7.85
CA ALA A 134 -14.67 -6.87 -6.45
C ALA A 134 -14.62 -5.52 -5.70
N MET A 135 -14.14 -4.46 -6.34
CA MET A 135 -14.13 -3.09 -5.82
C MET A 135 -15.55 -2.53 -5.60
N ILE A 136 -16.48 -2.80 -6.51
CA ILE A 136 -17.89 -2.42 -6.36
C ILE A 136 -18.53 -3.19 -5.21
N ASN A 137 -18.36 -4.52 -5.19
CA ASN A 137 -19.00 -5.41 -4.20
C ASN A 137 -18.51 -5.15 -2.77
N SER A 138 -17.23 -4.84 -2.60
CA SER A 138 -16.66 -4.45 -1.30
C SER A 138 -17.07 -3.04 -0.83
N GLY A 139 -17.61 -2.22 -1.74
CA GLY A 139 -17.94 -0.81 -1.51
C GLY A 139 -16.78 0.16 -1.75
N LEU A 140 -15.56 -0.35 -1.92
CA LEU A 140 -14.33 0.43 -1.99
C LEU A 140 -14.25 1.32 -3.24
N ALA A 141 -14.90 0.93 -4.33
CA ALA A 141 -15.02 1.75 -5.56
C ALA A 141 -15.59 3.15 -5.30
N LYS A 142 -16.40 3.33 -4.25
CA LYS A 142 -16.98 4.64 -3.89
C LYS A 142 -15.92 5.63 -3.42
N LEU A 143 -14.84 5.13 -2.81
CA LEU A 143 -13.72 5.90 -2.27
C LEU A 143 -12.57 6.08 -3.29
N ALA A 144 -12.57 5.31 -4.38
CA ALA A 144 -11.50 5.32 -5.36
C ALA A 144 -11.45 6.64 -6.15
N TYR A 145 -10.25 7.23 -6.21
CA TYR A 145 -9.94 8.42 -7.00
C TYR A 145 -9.81 8.05 -8.47
N THR A 146 -10.59 8.73 -9.33
CA THR A 146 -10.48 8.65 -10.79
C THR A 146 -9.80 9.90 -11.30
N PRO A 147 -8.54 9.83 -11.75
CA PRO A 147 -7.89 10.94 -12.42
C PRO A 147 -8.63 11.28 -13.73
N PRO A 148 -8.83 12.57 -14.06
CA PRO A 148 -9.48 12.98 -15.31
C PRO A 148 -8.61 12.71 -16.56
N LYS A 149 -7.31 12.50 -16.35
CA LYS A 149 -6.28 12.19 -17.34
C LYS A 149 -5.09 11.57 -16.63
N LYS A 150 -4.06 11.16 -17.38
CA LYS A 150 -2.77 10.86 -16.79
C LYS A 150 -2.17 12.11 -16.14
N LEU A 151 -2.01 12.09 -14.82
CA LEU A 151 -1.51 13.23 -14.04
C LEU A 151 0.02 13.24 -13.96
N ALA A 152 0.63 14.40 -14.21
CA ALA A 152 1.99 14.66 -13.76
C ALA A 152 2.05 14.82 -12.22
N SER A 153 3.23 14.68 -11.62
CA SER A 153 3.40 14.75 -10.16
C SER A 153 2.82 16.03 -9.55
N ASN A 154 2.96 17.18 -10.19
CA ASN A 154 2.42 18.45 -9.71
C ASN A 154 0.90 18.62 -9.91
N GLU A 155 0.24 17.73 -10.65
CA GLU A 155 -1.20 17.79 -10.93
C GLU A 155 -2.04 16.96 -9.93
N TRP A 156 -1.41 16.11 -9.13
CA TRP A 156 -2.11 15.38 -8.08
C TRP A 156 -2.75 16.32 -7.06
N PRO A 157 -3.96 16.00 -6.57
CA PRO A 157 -4.62 16.76 -5.52
C PRO A 157 -3.85 16.66 -4.20
N THR A 158 -4.11 17.61 -3.32
CA THR A 158 -3.70 17.54 -1.91
C THR A 158 -4.46 16.45 -1.17
N LEU A 159 -3.90 15.95 -0.05
CA LEU A 159 -4.60 14.99 0.79
C LEU A 159 -5.94 15.56 1.28
N GLN A 160 -5.99 16.85 1.64
CA GLN A 160 -7.22 17.50 2.07
C GLN A 160 -8.28 17.53 0.97
N GLU A 161 -7.90 17.78 -0.28
CA GLU A 161 -8.83 17.76 -1.42
C GLU A 161 -9.39 16.35 -1.69
N MET A 162 -8.55 15.32 -1.55
CA MET A 162 -8.98 13.92 -1.67
C MET A 162 -9.96 13.53 -0.55
N ILE A 163 -9.69 13.96 0.68
CA ILE A 163 -10.57 13.74 1.83
C ILE A 163 -11.90 14.49 1.65
N ASN A 164 -11.85 15.77 1.29
CA ASN A 164 -13.05 16.60 1.09
C ASN A 164 -13.97 16.07 -0.01
N SER A 165 -13.39 15.52 -1.09
CA SER A 165 -14.15 14.88 -2.17
C SER A 165 -14.55 13.43 -1.88
N ASN A 166 -14.12 12.89 -0.74
CA ASN A 166 -14.24 11.47 -0.35
C ASN A 166 -13.69 10.50 -1.42
N LYS A 167 -12.71 10.95 -2.19
CA LYS A 167 -11.97 10.20 -3.22
C LYS A 167 -10.54 9.97 -2.72
N ARG A 168 -10.44 9.10 -1.73
CA ARG A 168 -9.30 8.93 -0.83
C ARG A 168 -8.69 7.52 -0.88
N LEU A 169 -8.98 6.76 -1.93
CA LEU A 169 -8.23 5.57 -2.30
C LEU A 169 -7.58 5.78 -3.67
N VAL A 170 -6.26 5.55 -3.77
CA VAL A 170 -5.58 5.41 -5.07
C VAL A 170 -5.34 3.93 -5.32
N MET A 171 -5.82 3.41 -6.45
CA MET A 171 -5.68 1.99 -6.78
C MET A 171 -4.82 1.80 -8.02
N PHE A 172 -3.77 0.99 -7.88
CA PHE A 172 -2.91 0.53 -8.96
C PHE A 172 -3.10 -0.98 -9.20
N LEU A 173 -2.85 -1.38 -10.43
CA LEU A 173 -2.75 -2.77 -10.86
C LEU A 173 -1.49 -2.90 -11.72
N ASP A 174 -0.62 -3.86 -11.41
CA ASP A 174 0.69 -4.02 -12.07
C ASP A 174 0.58 -4.21 -13.58
N TYR A 175 -0.26 -5.15 -14.01
CA TYR A 175 -0.45 -5.55 -15.39
C TYR A 175 -1.92 -5.59 -15.77
N HIS A 176 -2.18 -5.29 -17.04
CA HIS A 176 -3.52 -5.36 -17.64
C HIS A 176 -4.58 -4.45 -16.98
N ALA A 177 -4.15 -3.34 -16.38
CA ALA A 177 -5.06 -2.24 -16.08
C ALA A 177 -5.63 -1.68 -17.40
N ASP A 178 -6.90 -1.28 -17.39
CA ASP A 178 -7.56 -0.62 -18.51
C ASP A 178 -8.56 0.42 -17.97
N THR A 179 -8.14 1.67 -17.95
CA THR A 179 -8.94 2.80 -17.44
C THR A 179 -10.14 3.11 -18.34
N ALA A 180 -10.22 2.59 -19.55
CA ALA A 180 -11.45 2.69 -20.36
C ALA A 180 -12.53 1.74 -19.87
N LYS A 181 -12.15 0.59 -19.27
CA LYS A 181 -13.08 -0.37 -18.65
C LYS A 181 -13.37 -0.04 -17.18
N VAL A 182 -12.33 0.23 -16.38
CA VAL A 182 -12.46 0.55 -14.95
C VAL A 182 -11.64 1.81 -14.63
N PRO A 183 -12.24 3.02 -14.71
CA PRO A 183 -11.51 4.28 -14.72
C PRO A 183 -10.62 4.61 -13.51
N TYR A 184 -10.89 4.00 -12.35
CA TYR A 184 -10.15 4.24 -11.11
C TYR A 184 -9.07 3.19 -10.81
N ILE A 185 -8.92 2.14 -11.64
CA ILE A 185 -7.82 1.18 -11.53
C ILE A 185 -6.72 1.63 -12.48
N LEU A 186 -5.67 2.20 -11.91
CA LEU A 186 -4.57 2.80 -12.66
C LEU A 186 -3.52 1.75 -13.02
N ASP A 187 -2.93 1.88 -14.19
CA ASP A 187 -1.74 1.14 -14.59
C ASP A 187 -0.57 1.54 -13.69
N GLU A 188 -0.06 0.59 -12.91
CA GLU A 188 1.08 0.82 -12.03
C GLU A 188 2.26 1.41 -12.81
N PHE A 189 2.71 0.76 -13.88
CA PHE A 189 3.94 1.14 -14.58
C PHE A 189 3.79 2.38 -15.47
N ALA A 190 2.56 2.82 -15.70
CA ALA A 190 2.30 4.16 -16.22
C ALA A 190 2.63 5.26 -15.19
N TYR A 191 2.49 4.99 -13.89
CA TYR A 191 2.64 5.97 -12.81
C TYR A 191 3.84 5.71 -11.89
N CYS A 192 4.34 4.50 -11.81
CA CYS A 192 5.32 4.03 -10.85
C CYS A 192 6.47 3.33 -11.56
N PHE A 193 7.63 3.33 -10.92
CA PHE A 193 8.68 2.35 -11.16
C PHE A 193 9.01 1.66 -9.85
N GLU A 194 9.60 0.48 -9.93
CA GLU A 194 10.07 -0.26 -8.76
C GLU A 194 11.54 -0.63 -8.83
N THR A 195 12.19 -0.69 -7.67
CA THR A 195 13.50 -1.32 -7.53
C THR A 195 13.37 -2.85 -7.52
N PRO A 196 14.46 -3.61 -7.73
CA PRO A 196 14.42 -5.07 -7.62
C PRO A 196 13.87 -5.54 -6.26
N PHE A 197 13.00 -6.55 -6.28
CA PHE A 197 12.53 -7.29 -5.10
C PHE A 197 13.40 -8.54 -4.87
N SER A 198 13.08 -9.33 -3.85
CA SER A 198 13.82 -10.56 -3.51
C SER A 198 15.31 -10.35 -3.25
N GLN A 199 15.59 -9.29 -2.49
CA GLN A 199 16.95 -8.93 -2.12
C GLN A 199 17.42 -9.83 -0.97
N THR A 200 18.65 -10.35 -1.05
CA THR A 200 19.26 -11.17 0.01
C THR A 200 20.46 -10.48 0.66
N ASP A 201 20.85 -9.30 0.16
CA ASP A 201 21.86 -8.44 0.79
C ASP A 201 21.15 -7.44 1.73
N PRO A 202 21.34 -7.54 3.06
CA PRO A 202 20.68 -6.65 4.04
C PRO A 202 21.11 -5.19 3.94
N LYS A 203 22.09 -4.85 3.09
CA LYS A 203 22.51 -3.47 2.84
C LYS A 203 21.71 -2.77 1.75
N PHE A 204 20.95 -3.51 0.94
CA PHE A 204 20.21 -2.96 -0.20
C PHE A 204 21.05 -1.97 -1.05
N PRO A 205 22.20 -2.38 -1.62
CA PRO A 205 23.24 -1.48 -2.11
C PRO A 205 22.92 -0.80 -3.45
N GLN A 206 21.64 -0.61 -3.77
CA GLN A 206 21.18 -0.08 -5.04
C GLN A 206 19.77 0.54 -4.97
N CYS A 207 19.51 1.41 -5.94
CA CYS A 207 18.18 1.94 -6.24
C CYS A 207 18.00 2.01 -7.77
N SER A 208 18.23 0.90 -8.47
CA SER A 208 18.04 0.84 -9.92
C SER A 208 16.56 0.67 -10.27
N VAL A 209 16.16 1.15 -11.45
CA VAL A 209 14.83 0.86 -12.01
C VAL A 209 14.84 -0.58 -12.54
N ASP A 210 14.02 -1.44 -11.95
CA ASP A 210 13.84 -2.83 -12.38
C ASP A 210 12.55 -3.01 -13.16
N ARG A 211 11.45 -2.48 -12.61
CA ARG A 211 10.12 -2.58 -13.22
C ARG A 211 9.51 -1.21 -13.52
N PRO A 212 8.94 -1.02 -14.72
CA PRO A 212 9.04 -1.92 -15.86
C PRO A 212 10.48 -1.86 -16.46
N PRO A 213 10.95 -2.92 -17.14
CA PRO A 213 12.32 -2.98 -17.64
C PRO A 213 12.59 -1.85 -18.65
N ASN A 214 13.77 -1.24 -18.55
CA ASN A 214 14.24 -0.13 -19.39
C ASN A 214 13.43 1.18 -19.28
N ALA A 215 12.58 1.34 -18.25
CA ALA A 215 11.90 2.61 -18.04
C ALA A 215 12.77 3.69 -17.39
N SER A 216 12.38 4.94 -17.62
CA SER A 216 12.89 6.08 -16.87
C SER A 216 12.11 6.26 -15.57
N SER A 217 12.80 6.65 -14.49
CA SER A 217 12.17 7.11 -13.25
C SER A 217 11.45 8.46 -13.41
N ALA A 218 11.71 9.21 -14.47
CA ALA A 218 11.15 10.55 -14.68
C ALA A 218 9.61 10.53 -14.71
N GLY A 219 9.01 11.41 -13.90
CA GLY A 219 7.56 11.60 -13.82
C GLY A 219 6.80 10.42 -13.21
N ARG A 220 7.49 9.49 -12.53
CA ARG A 220 6.89 8.34 -11.85
C ARG A 220 7.09 8.42 -10.34
N PHE A 221 6.16 7.83 -9.61
CA PHE A 221 6.38 7.44 -8.23
C PHE A 221 7.42 6.34 -8.16
N SER A 222 8.18 6.33 -7.07
CA SER A 222 9.11 5.25 -6.76
C SER A 222 8.47 4.30 -5.77
N ILE A 223 8.53 3.00 -6.06
CA ILE A 223 8.27 1.92 -5.11
C ILE A 223 9.61 1.25 -4.80
N ILE A 224 10.10 1.44 -3.59
CA ILE A 224 11.35 0.86 -3.14
C ILE A 224 11.05 -0.44 -2.43
N ASN A 225 11.50 -1.54 -3.02
CA ASN A 225 11.42 -2.87 -2.42
C ASN A 225 12.51 -3.01 -1.34
N HIS A 226 12.19 -2.60 -0.11
CA HIS A 226 13.02 -2.76 1.09
C HIS A 226 12.63 -4.03 1.85
N VAL A 227 12.57 -5.14 1.11
CA VAL A 227 12.16 -6.46 1.59
C VAL A 227 13.36 -7.40 1.55
N LEU A 228 13.79 -7.87 2.73
CA LEU A 228 14.93 -8.78 2.86
C LEU A 228 14.43 -10.23 2.86
N ASP A 229 14.93 -11.00 1.92
CA ASP A 229 14.68 -12.43 1.81
C ASP A 229 15.85 -13.23 2.37
N PHE A 230 15.53 -14.38 2.95
CA PHE A 230 16.44 -15.46 3.28
C PHE A 230 16.29 -16.60 2.26
N ALA A 231 17.42 -17.12 1.76
CA ALA A 231 17.42 -18.28 0.89
C ALA A 231 17.39 -19.59 1.68
N LEU A 232 16.23 -20.28 1.68
CA LEU A 232 16.06 -21.59 2.32
C LEU A 232 16.88 -22.69 1.63
N THR A 233 17.08 -22.57 0.31
CA THR A 233 17.87 -23.50 -0.48
C THR A 233 18.95 -22.77 -1.27
N PRO A 234 20.15 -23.36 -1.40
CA PRO A 234 21.24 -22.73 -2.17
C PRO A 234 20.94 -22.76 -3.67
N GLY A 235 21.42 -21.75 -4.39
CA GLY A 235 21.33 -21.67 -5.86
C GLY A 235 20.50 -20.50 -6.34
N LYS A 236 20.52 -20.26 -7.67
CA LYS A 236 19.79 -19.15 -8.30
C LYS A 236 18.28 -19.36 -8.33
N ASP A 237 17.83 -20.61 -8.28
CA ASP A 237 16.42 -21.01 -8.20
C ASP A 237 16.02 -21.38 -6.76
N GLY A 238 16.76 -20.85 -5.78
CA GLY A 238 16.53 -21.11 -4.37
C GLY A 238 15.17 -20.58 -3.92
N VAL A 239 14.56 -21.24 -2.94
CA VAL A 239 13.32 -20.76 -2.33
C VAL A 239 13.67 -19.60 -1.42
N LEU A 240 13.18 -18.41 -1.77
CA LEU A 240 13.29 -17.20 -0.98
C LEU A 240 12.06 -17.02 -0.10
N VAL A 241 12.28 -16.63 1.13
CA VAL A 241 11.23 -16.34 2.12
C VAL A 241 11.60 -15.08 2.89
N PRO A 242 10.64 -14.31 3.41
CA PRO A 242 10.96 -13.13 4.21
C PRO A 242 11.87 -13.46 5.39
N ASP A 243 12.90 -12.65 5.62
CA ASP A 243 13.81 -12.82 6.77
C ASP A 243 13.20 -12.21 8.04
N ILE A 244 12.27 -12.98 8.64
CA ILE A 244 11.52 -12.62 9.85
C ILE A 244 12.44 -12.30 11.04
N LEU A 245 13.61 -12.96 11.10
CA LEU A 245 14.54 -12.82 12.23
C LEU A 245 15.33 -11.51 12.17
N GLU A 246 15.65 -11.04 10.97
CA GLU A 246 16.31 -9.74 10.77
C GLU A 246 15.30 -8.58 10.60
N ALA A 247 13.99 -8.84 10.60
CA ALA A 247 12.95 -7.85 10.33
C ALA A 247 13.10 -6.55 11.12
N GLU A 248 13.36 -6.60 12.44
CA GLU A 248 13.53 -5.39 13.26
C GLU A 248 14.70 -4.50 12.80
N LYS A 249 15.79 -5.14 12.34
CA LYS A 249 16.99 -4.45 11.86
C LYS A 249 16.81 -3.93 10.43
N THR A 250 16.23 -4.74 9.55
CA THR A 250 15.84 -4.34 8.20
C THR A 250 14.90 -3.13 8.25
N ASN A 251 13.92 -3.15 9.15
CA ASN A 251 12.93 -2.09 9.31
C ASN A 251 13.37 -0.96 10.26
N SER A 252 14.65 -0.90 10.63
CA SER A 252 15.19 0.20 11.42
C SER A 252 15.27 1.49 10.60
N VAL A 253 15.24 2.65 11.28
CA VAL A 253 15.45 3.95 10.60
C VAL A 253 16.78 3.95 9.83
N ALA A 254 17.84 3.38 10.41
CA ALA A 254 19.16 3.37 9.79
C ALA A 254 19.17 2.60 8.46
N SER A 255 18.56 1.41 8.42
CA SER A 255 18.49 0.57 7.22
C SER A 255 17.65 1.23 6.11
N ILE A 256 16.44 1.68 6.44
CA ILE A 256 15.54 2.34 5.47
C ILE A 256 16.20 3.61 4.92
N MET A 257 16.73 4.47 5.79
CA MET A 257 17.32 5.74 5.37
C MET A 257 18.60 5.55 4.55
N ALA A 258 19.34 4.45 4.73
CA ALA A 258 20.50 4.13 3.90
C ALA A 258 20.10 3.89 2.44
N GLN A 259 19.08 3.07 2.18
CA GLN A 259 18.61 2.85 0.80
C GLN A 259 17.91 4.09 0.23
N VAL A 260 17.17 4.83 1.05
CA VAL A 260 16.57 6.12 0.65
C VAL A 260 17.63 7.11 0.17
N GLY A 261 18.79 7.17 0.84
CA GLY A 261 19.91 8.00 0.39
C GLY A 261 20.40 7.62 -1.01
N LEU A 262 20.56 6.33 -1.29
CA LEU A 262 20.91 5.84 -2.63
C LEU A 262 19.87 6.22 -3.68
N CYS A 263 18.58 6.14 -3.34
CA CYS A 263 17.50 6.54 -4.23
C CYS A 263 17.46 8.04 -4.51
N GLN A 264 17.73 8.86 -3.50
CA GLN A 264 17.84 10.31 -3.65
C GLN A 264 19.02 10.68 -4.57
N GLU A 265 20.16 10.01 -4.43
CA GLU A 265 21.32 10.18 -5.32
C GLU A 265 21.01 9.74 -6.76
N ALA A 266 20.33 8.61 -6.93
CA ALA A 266 20.03 8.04 -8.24
C ALA A 266 18.91 8.78 -9.00
N HIS A 267 17.93 9.36 -8.30
CA HIS A 267 16.71 9.88 -8.91
C HIS A 267 16.37 11.33 -8.56
N GLY A 268 17.09 11.94 -7.63
CA GLY A 268 16.91 13.35 -7.26
C GLY A 268 15.62 13.65 -6.49
N ALA A 269 14.94 12.63 -5.96
CA ALA A 269 13.70 12.77 -5.19
C ALA A 269 13.66 11.79 -4.03
N THR A 270 13.03 12.19 -2.91
CA THR A 270 12.69 11.27 -1.82
C THR A 270 11.67 10.24 -2.32
N PRO A 271 11.82 8.95 -1.98
CA PRO A 271 10.90 7.94 -2.48
C PRO A 271 9.44 8.15 -2.08
N ASN A 272 8.50 7.73 -2.93
CA ASN A 272 7.07 7.83 -2.64
C ASN A 272 6.58 6.67 -1.79
N PHE A 273 7.03 5.45 -2.11
CA PHE A 273 6.62 4.23 -1.45
C PHE A 273 7.84 3.40 -1.08
N ILE A 274 7.86 2.87 0.15
CA ILE A 274 8.88 1.92 0.60
C ILE A 274 8.14 0.70 1.14
N LEU A 275 8.26 -0.43 0.45
CA LEU A 275 7.65 -1.69 0.83
C LEU A 275 8.54 -2.43 1.82
N VAL A 276 7.93 -2.94 2.89
CA VAL A 276 8.60 -3.73 3.94
C VAL A 276 7.77 -4.97 4.29
N ASP A 277 8.46 -6.02 4.74
CA ASP A 277 7.85 -7.17 5.40
C ASP A 277 7.87 -6.97 6.92
N TYR A 278 6.87 -7.51 7.62
CA TYR A 278 6.67 -7.42 9.07
C TYR A 278 6.79 -5.98 9.56
N ALA A 279 6.00 -5.09 8.95
CA ALA A 279 6.07 -3.65 9.18
C ALA A 279 5.95 -3.28 10.68
N GLU A 280 5.27 -4.11 11.47
CA GLU A 280 5.13 -3.95 12.92
C GLU A 280 6.42 -4.19 13.72
N ARG A 281 7.46 -4.74 13.10
CA ARG A 281 8.77 -4.99 13.71
C ARG A 281 9.75 -3.95 13.22
N GLY A 282 10.15 -3.02 14.10
CA GLY A 282 11.11 -1.96 13.79
C GLY A 282 10.53 -0.56 13.94
N GLU A 283 11.09 0.39 13.19
CA GLU A 283 10.82 1.83 13.36
C GLU A 283 10.26 2.48 12.08
N VAL A 284 9.53 1.71 11.27
CA VAL A 284 9.14 2.13 9.90
C VAL A 284 8.37 3.45 9.86
N ILE A 285 7.44 3.67 10.79
CA ILE A 285 6.65 4.92 10.86
C ILE A 285 7.51 6.11 11.29
N LYS A 286 8.55 5.89 12.10
CA LYS A 286 9.51 6.94 12.42
C LYS A 286 10.32 7.33 11.19
N ALA A 287 10.78 6.36 10.39
CA ALA A 287 11.42 6.62 9.11
C ALA A 287 10.47 7.38 8.14
N GLN A 288 9.20 6.98 8.05
CA GLN A 288 8.17 7.69 7.28
C GLN A 288 8.07 9.16 7.69
N ASN A 289 7.99 9.42 8.99
CA ASN A 289 7.86 10.77 9.53
C ASN A 289 9.10 11.61 9.24
N MET A 290 10.31 11.04 9.30
CA MET A 290 11.54 11.72 8.91
C MET A 290 11.55 12.10 7.43
N MET A 291 11.18 11.17 6.54
CA MET A 291 11.09 11.43 5.09
C MET A 291 10.04 12.49 4.74
N ASN A 292 8.99 12.62 5.56
CA ASN A 292 7.98 13.66 5.42
C ASN A 292 8.28 14.94 6.22
N HIS A 293 9.40 15.05 6.93
CA HIS A 293 9.73 16.21 7.78
C HIS A 293 8.67 16.48 8.88
N LEU A 294 8.20 15.41 9.53
CA LEU A 294 7.22 15.48 10.61
C LEU A 294 7.86 15.36 12.01
N VAL A 295 9.15 15.05 12.10
CA VAL A 295 9.95 14.96 13.33
C VAL A 295 11.28 15.68 13.19
#